data_AF-A0AAV8XXP1-F1
#
_entry.id   AF-A0AAV8XXP1-F1
#
_cell.length_a   1.000
_cell.length_b   1.000
_cell.length_c   1.000
_cell.angle_alpha   90.00
_cell.angle_beta   90.00
_cell.angle_gamma   90.00
#
_symmetry.space_group_name_H-M   'P 1'
#
loop_
_entity.id
_entity.type
_entity.pdbx_description
1 polymer ?
#
loop_
_entity_poly.entity_id
_entity_poly.type
_entity_poly.pdbx_seq_one_letter_code
_entity_poly.pdbx_strand_id
1 'polypeptide(L)'
;MNIAVPLFDETDLDEDLDEDETVLSTAIYDEEEEEEEEMRAMPSKQRRLPTDKALACQKAEHDYAGMPCGIMDQFISLMGKKGHALLIDCRSLTSTLIPISDSNIIILITNSNVKHELTGSEYPTRRKQCQEAALIMKKVSLRDATLEDVQDV
;
A
#
# COMPACT_ATOMS: atom_id res chain seq x y z
N MET A 1 -1.53 13.24 0.59
CA MET A 1 -0.37 12.35 0.70
C MET A 1 -0.79 11.20 1.59
N ASN A 2 -0.44 9.97 1.22
CA ASN A 2 -0.72 8.78 2.02
C ASN A 2 0.61 8.17 2.48
N ILE A 3 0.65 7.60 3.67
CA ILE A 3 1.83 6.85 4.16
C ILE A 3 1.36 5.42 4.38
N ALA A 4 2.10 4.47 3.81
CA ALA A 4 1.90 3.05 4.06
C ALA A 4 3.19 2.46 4.63
N VAL A 5 3.08 1.58 5.62
CA VAL A 5 4.21 0.85 6.19
C VAL A 5 4.10 -0.59 5.70
N PRO A 6 5.10 -1.14 5.01
CA PRO A 6 5.10 -2.53 4.62
C PRO A 6 5.21 -3.39 5.89
N LEU A 7 4.37 -4.42 5.97
CA LEU A 7 4.45 -5.41 7.03
C LEU A 7 5.36 -6.52 6.53
N PHE A 8 6.55 -6.57 7.13
CA PHE A 8 7.41 -7.73 7.06
C PHE A 8 7.17 -8.51 8.35
N ASP A 9 6.96 -9.81 8.25
CA ASP A 9 6.74 -10.66 9.42
C ASP A 9 8.02 -10.65 10.28
N GLU A 10 7.89 -10.28 11.56
CA GLU A 10 8.96 -10.42 12.55
C GLU A 10 8.72 -11.73 13.30
N THR A 11 9.21 -12.85 12.73
CA THR A 11 9.58 -14.02 13.55
C THR A 11 10.92 -13.80 14.29
N ASP A 12 11.48 -12.59 14.26
CA ASP A 12 12.74 -12.21 14.91
C ASP A 12 12.54 -11.59 16.32
N LEU A 13 11.70 -12.19 17.18
CA LEU A 13 11.71 -11.89 18.62
C LEU A 13 12.34 -13.08 19.37
N ASP A 14 13.54 -12.85 19.91
CA ASP A 14 14.36 -13.79 20.68
C ASP A 14 13.59 -14.52 21.81
N GLU A 15 13.01 -15.69 21.52
CA GLU A 15 12.77 -16.77 22.49
C GLU A 15 13.05 -18.11 21.80
N ASP A 16 14.24 -18.67 22.07
CA ASP A 16 14.69 -20.04 21.76
C ASP A 16 14.54 -20.52 20.30
N LEU A 17 15.59 -20.27 19.50
CA LEU A 17 15.74 -20.72 18.11
C LEU A 17 15.61 -22.24 17.95
N ASP A 18 14.50 -22.70 17.36
CA ASP A 18 14.41 -23.99 16.68
C ASP A 18 15.04 -23.87 15.27
N GLU A 19 15.92 -24.81 14.89
CA GLU A 19 16.74 -24.78 13.66
C GLU A 19 15.94 -24.75 12.33
N ASP A 20 14.62 -24.94 12.37
CA ASP A 20 13.76 -24.99 11.18
C ASP A 20 13.39 -23.60 10.60
N GLU A 21 13.37 -22.51 11.40
CA GLU A 21 12.98 -21.17 10.89
C GLU A 21 14.11 -20.42 10.17
N THR A 22 15.38 -20.71 10.49
CA THR A 22 16.54 -20.08 9.82
C THR A 22 16.63 -20.47 8.34
N VAL A 23 16.14 -21.67 8.00
CA VAL A 23 16.04 -22.17 6.62
C VAL A 23 14.97 -21.42 5.84
N LEU A 24 13.83 -21.07 6.46
CA LEU A 24 12.77 -20.29 5.83
C LEU A 24 13.18 -18.83 5.59
N SER A 25 13.83 -18.18 6.55
CA SER A 25 14.33 -16.80 6.41
C SER A 25 15.34 -16.70 5.26
N THR A 26 16.31 -17.62 5.20
CA THR A 26 17.29 -17.68 4.11
C THR A 26 16.60 -17.91 2.75
N ALA A 27 15.60 -18.79 2.68
CA ALA A 27 14.84 -19.03 1.45
C ALA A 27 14.08 -17.79 0.95
N ILE A 28 13.55 -16.95 1.84
CA ILE A 28 12.87 -15.70 1.45
C ILE A 28 13.86 -14.66 0.91
N TYR A 29 15.06 -14.55 1.50
CA TYR A 29 16.11 -13.68 0.96
C TYR A 29 16.63 -14.18 -0.39
N ASP A 30 16.80 -15.50 -0.53
CA ASP A 30 17.18 -16.13 -1.79
C ASP A 30 16.08 -15.93 -2.87
N GLU A 31 14.79 -15.96 -2.51
CA GLU A 31 13.66 -15.66 -3.41
C GLU A 31 13.60 -14.17 -3.83
N GLU A 32 13.86 -13.21 -2.94
CA GLU A 32 13.93 -11.78 -3.29
C GLU A 32 15.12 -11.48 -4.22
N GLU A 33 16.27 -12.12 -4.01
CA GLU A 33 17.45 -11.96 -4.88
C GLU A 33 17.23 -12.62 -6.25
N GLU A 34 16.56 -13.80 -6.30
CA GLU A 34 16.14 -14.45 -7.55
C GLU A 34 15.11 -13.62 -8.35
N GLU A 35 14.11 -12.99 -7.71
CA GLU A 35 13.14 -12.13 -8.41
C GLU A 35 13.78 -10.87 -9.02
N GLU A 36 14.72 -10.25 -8.31
CA GLU A 36 15.51 -9.12 -8.84
C GLU A 36 16.37 -9.56 -10.03
N GLU A 37 16.95 -10.77 -9.99
CA GLU A 37 17.78 -11.33 -11.06
C GLU A 37 16.95 -11.73 -12.28
N GLU A 38 15.77 -12.35 -12.11
CA GLU A 38 14.80 -12.63 -13.18
C GLU A 38 14.30 -11.35 -13.85
N MET A 39 13.94 -10.32 -13.07
CA MET A 39 13.55 -9.01 -13.59
C MET A 39 14.66 -8.35 -14.42
N ARG A 40 15.93 -8.59 -14.07
CA ARG A 40 17.12 -8.15 -14.80
C ARG A 40 17.32 -8.93 -16.09
N ALA A 41 17.01 -10.23 -16.09
CA ALA A 41 17.09 -11.14 -17.22
C ALA A 41 15.95 -10.99 -18.25
N MET A 42 14.81 -10.38 -17.86
CA MET A 42 13.69 -10.19 -18.78
C MET A 42 14.00 -9.21 -19.93
N PRO A 43 13.59 -9.54 -21.17
CA PRO A 43 13.81 -8.69 -22.34
C PRO A 43 13.10 -7.33 -22.18
N SER A 44 13.73 -6.25 -22.69
CA SER A 44 13.32 -4.85 -22.46
C SER A 44 11.87 -4.51 -22.83
N LYS A 45 11.24 -5.26 -23.74
CA LYS A 45 9.82 -5.11 -24.10
C LYS A 45 8.84 -5.60 -23.02
N GLN A 46 9.28 -6.46 -22.10
CA GLN A 46 8.44 -7.11 -21.11
C GLN A 46 8.52 -6.46 -19.73
N ARG A 47 9.51 -5.59 -19.50
CA ARG A 47 9.77 -4.97 -18.20
C ARG A 47 8.82 -3.78 -17.98
N ARG A 48 7.71 -4.03 -17.29
CA ARG A 48 6.78 -2.98 -16.84
C ARG A 48 7.35 -2.24 -15.63
N LEU A 49 7.09 -0.94 -15.53
CA LEU A 49 7.44 -0.19 -14.32
C LEU A 49 6.59 -0.68 -13.15
N PRO A 50 7.07 -0.63 -11.90
CA PRO A 50 6.28 -1.03 -10.74
C PRO A 50 4.94 -0.27 -10.65
N THR A 51 4.90 1.00 -11.05
CA THR A 51 3.67 1.79 -11.17
C THR A 51 2.67 1.19 -12.15
N ASP A 52 3.12 0.65 -13.30
CA ASP A 52 2.23 0.02 -14.28
C ASP A 52 1.64 -1.28 -13.76
N LYS A 53 2.44 -2.05 -13.00
CA LYS A 53 1.98 -3.26 -12.31
C LYS A 53 0.90 -2.91 -11.28
N ALA A 54 1.14 -1.87 -10.47
CA ALA A 54 0.19 -1.43 -9.45
C ALA A 54 -1.16 -0.98 -10.04
N LEU A 55 -1.13 -0.22 -11.14
CA LEU A 55 -2.33 0.19 -11.86
C LEU A 55 -3.08 -0.99 -12.48
N ALA A 56 -2.38 -2.00 -12.97
CA ALA A 56 -3.00 -3.22 -13.48
C ALA A 56 -3.70 -4.02 -12.36
N CYS A 57 -3.05 -4.16 -11.20
CA CYS A 57 -3.63 -4.82 -10.02
C CYS A 57 -4.86 -4.06 -9.50
N GLN A 58 -4.80 -2.72 -9.43
CA GLN A 58 -5.96 -1.90 -9.06
C GLN A 58 -7.13 -2.13 -10.03
N LYS A 59 -6.85 -2.15 -11.35
CA LYS A 59 -7.89 -2.40 -12.36
C LYS A 59 -8.51 -3.79 -12.19
N ALA A 60 -7.70 -4.80 -11.86
CA ALA A 60 -8.19 -6.13 -11.59
C ALA A 60 -9.13 -6.17 -10.38
N GLU A 61 -8.82 -5.45 -9.28
CA GLU A 61 -9.72 -5.33 -8.13
C GLU A 61 -11.04 -4.64 -8.49
N HIS A 62 -11.00 -3.61 -9.34
CA HIS A 62 -12.22 -2.91 -9.78
C HIS A 62 -13.10 -3.82 -10.64
N ASP A 63 -12.51 -4.56 -11.58
CA ASP A 63 -13.25 -5.31 -12.61
C ASP A 63 -13.71 -6.69 -12.14
N TYR A 64 -12.87 -7.39 -11.38
CA TYR A 64 -13.09 -8.79 -11.02
C TYR A 64 -13.55 -8.96 -9.59
N ALA A 65 -12.96 -8.22 -8.64
CA ALA A 65 -13.41 -8.23 -7.25
C ALA A 65 -14.59 -7.25 -7.00
N GLY A 66 -14.87 -6.35 -7.95
CA GLY A 66 -15.94 -5.37 -7.83
C GLY A 66 -15.70 -4.32 -6.74
N MET A 67 -14.46 -4.17 -6.28
CA MET A 67 -14.10 -3.27 -5.19
C MET A 67 -13.47 -1.99 -5.77
N PRO A 68 -14.10 -0.80 -5.64
CA PRO A 68 -13.61 0.42 -6.27
C PRO A 68 -12.48 1.09 -5.47
N CYS A 69 -11.46 0.32 -5.08
CA CYS A 69 -10.36 0.68 -4.18
C CYS A 69 -9.45 1.82 -4.70
N GLY A 70 -8.59 2.31 -3.80
CA GLY A 70 -7.49 3.24 -4.11
C GLY A 70 -6.29 2.53 -4.73
N ILE A 71 -5.12 3.18 -4.72
CA ILE A 71 -3.88 2.66 -5.34
C ILE A 71 -2.82 2.23 -4.30
N MET A 72 -3.12 2.46 -3.02
CA MET A 72 -2.15 2.39 -1.92
C MET A 72 -1.63 0.98 -1.72
N ASP A 73 -2.53 0.01 -1.62
CA ASP A 73 -2.23 -1.38 -1.29
C ASP A 73 -1.33 -1.99 -2.38
N GLN A 74 -1.67 -1.76 -3.66
CA GLN A 74 -0.87 -2.24 -4.78
C GLN A 74 0.49 -1.54 -4.85
N PHE A 75 0.59 -0.25 -4.50
CA PHE A 75 1.87 0.45 -4.46
C PHE A 75 2.79 -0.06 -3.35
N ILE A 76 2.27 -0.22 -2.13
CA ILE A 76 3.12 -0.64 -1.01
C ILE A 76 3.60 -2.08 -1.17
N SER A 77 2.75 -2.97 -1.70
CA SER A 77 3.14 -4.35 -2.00
C SER A 77 4.23 -4.44 -3.06
N LEU A 78 4.30 -3.50 -4.02
CA LEU A 78 5.29 -3.55 -5.11
C LEU A 78 6.55 -2.72 -4.85
N MET A 79 6.49 -1.70 -3.98
CA MET A 79 7.56 -0.72 -3.79
C MET A 79 8.04 -0.61 -2.34
N GLY A 80 7.44 -1.35 -1.41
CA GLY A 80 7.85 -1.40 -0.01
C GLY A 80 9.30 -1.85 0.13
N LYS A 81 9.98 -1.36 1.18
CA LYS A 81 11.32 -1.82 1.56
C LYS A 81 11.41 -1.99 3.06
N LYS A 82 12.16 -3.00 3.51
CA LYS A 82 12.45 -3.25 4.92
C LYS A 82 12.97 -1.98 5.61
N GLY A 83 12.44 -1.69 6.81
CA GLY A 83 12.82 -0.53 7.61
C GLY A 83 12.38 0.83 7.05
N HIS A 84 11.43 0.88 6.10
CA HIS A 84 10.94 2.13 5.52
C HIS A 84 9.41 2.19 5.45
N ALA A 85 8.83 3.34 5.76
CA ALA A 85 7.50 3.70 5.29
C ALA A 85 7.58 4.20 3.84
N LEU A 86 6.47 4.12 3.12
CA LEU A 86 6.33 4.65 1.77
C LEU A 86 5.36 5.84 1.79
N LEU A 87 5.89 7.03 1.55
CA LEU A 87 5.09 8.21 1.28
C LEU A 87 4.64 8.17 -0.19
N ILE A 88 3.33 8.12 -0.43
CA ILE A 88 2.73 8.01 -1.76
C ILE A 88 1.95 9.29 -2.07
N ASP A 89 2.30 9.88 -3.21
CA ASP A 89 1.50 10.93 -3.85
C ASP A 89 0.56 10.31 -4.88
N CYS A 90 -0.69 10.05 -4.48
CA CYS A 90 -1.67 9.40 -5.36
C CYS A 90 -2.15 10.25 -6.54
N ARG A 91 -1.76 11.53 -6.65
CA ARG A 91 -2.09 12.37 -7.83
C ARG A 91 -1.02 12.22 -8.90
N SER A 92 0.24 12.34 -8.51
CA SER A 92 1.40 12.23 -9.42
C SER A 92 1.90 10.80 -9.58
N LEU A 93 1.39 9.87 -8.76
CA LEU A 93 1.83 8.47 -8.69
C LEU A 93 3.33 8.33 -8.38
N THR A 94 3.87 9.29 -7.63
CA THR A 94 5.24 9.25 -7.13
C THR A 94 5.27 8.68 -5.71
N SER A 95 6.40 8.07 -5.36
CA SER A 95 6.62 7.50 -4.03
C SER A 95 8.00 7.87 -3.49
N THR A 96 8.12 7.94 -2.17
CA THR A 96 9.37 8.23 -1.47
C THR A 96 9.47 7.33 -0.26
N LEU A 97 10.60 6.64 -0.14
CA LEU A 97 10.91 5.82 1.03
C LEU A 97 11.34 6.73 2.19
N ILE A 98 10.70 6.55 3.33
CA ILE A 98 10.95 7.28 4.57
C ILE A 98 11.49 6.28 5.59
N PRO A 99 12.76 6.38 6.02
CA PRO A 99 13.34 5.44 6.98
C PRO A 99 12.57 5.43 8.30
N ILE A 100 12.32 4.22 8.82
CA ILE A 100 11.85 3.97 10.18
C ILE A 100 13.05 3.37 10.92
N SER A 101 13.92 4.22 11.44
CA SER A 101 15.24 3.83 11.95
C SER A 101 15.38 3.88 13.48
N ASP A 102 14.33 4.30 14.20
CA ASP A 102 14.35 4.36 15.65
C ASP A 102 13.99 2.99 16.24
N SER A 103 14.97 2.31 16.80
CA SER A 103 14.81 0.98 17.41
C SER A 103 13.92 0.99 18.66
N ASN A 104 13.56 2.16 19.20
CA ASN A 104 12.64 2.28 20.33
C ASN A 104 11.17 2.40 19.89
N ILE A 105 10.90 2.44 18.59
CA ILE A 105 9.55 2.55 18.04
C ILE A 105 9.12 1.18 17.52
N ILE A 106 7.97 0.71 18.01
CA ILE A 106 7.30 -0.49 17.51
C ILE A 106 5.96 -0.10 16.88
N ILE A 107 5.56 -0.81 15.83
CA ILE A 107 4.23 -0.68 15.22
C ILE A 107 3.44 -1.92 15.61
N LEU A 108 2.61 -1.79 16.65
CA LEU A 108 1.72 -2.87 17.07
C LEU A 108 0.42 -2.85 16.25
N ILE A 109 0.13 -3.95 15.57
CA ILE A 109 -1.14 -4.16 14.88
C ILE A 109 -2.08 -4.99 15.75
N THR A 110 -3.19 -4.39 16.16
CA THR A 110 -4.23 -5.09 16.91
C THR A 110 -5.43 -5.35 16.01
N ASN A 111 -5.63 -6.61 15.62
CA ASN A 111 -6.83 -7.02 14.90
C ASN A 111 -8.01 -7.12 15.88
N SER A 112 -9.06 -6.31 15.66
CA SER A 112 -10.27 -6.33 16.49
C SER A 112 -11.04 -7.66 16.45
N ASN A 113 -10.78 -8.52 15.45
CA ASN A 113 -11.49 -9.76 15.16
C ASN A 113 -13.00 -9.60 14.93
N VAL A 114 -13.52 -8.37 14.82
CA VAL A 114 -14.90 -8.11 14.47
C VAL A 114 -15.03 -8.13 12.95
N LYS A 115 -15.74 -9.14 12.43
CA LYS A 115 -16.15 -9.17 11.02
C LYS A 115 -17.52 -8.48 10.91
N HIS A 116 -17.53 -7.23 10.46
CA HIS A 116 -18.79 -6.58 10.09
C HIS A 116 -19.34 -7.23 8.82
N GLU A 117 -20.28 -8.16 8.96
CA GLU A 117 -21.13 -8.62 7.86
C GLU A 117 -22.13 -7.50 7.54
N LEU A 118 -21.68 -6.48 6.81
CA LEU A 118 -22.58 -5.54 6.15
C LEU A 118 -22.54 -5.85 4.66
N THR A 119 -23.71 -6.18 4.14
CA THR A 119 -24.05 -6.31 2.73
C THR A 119 -23.51 -5.11 1.94
N GLY A 120 -22.31 -5.28 1.37
CA GLY A 120 -21.59 -4.22 0.65
C GLY A 120 -20.79 -3.31 1.59
N SER A 121 -19.55 -3.02 1.21
CA SER A 121 -18.72 -2.05 1.93
C SER A 121 -19.35 -0.65 1.87
N GLU A 122 -19.28 0.14 2.94
CA GLU A 122 -19.60 1.59 2.92
C GLU A 122 -18.63 2.40 2.04
N TYR A 123 -17.54 1.77 1.59
CA TYR A 123 -16.48 2.41 0.83
C TYR A 123 -16.97 3.12 -0.45
N PRO A 124 -17.78 2.53 -1.35
CA PRO A 124 -18.26 3.21 -2.54
C PRO A 124 -19.13 4.44 -2.19
N THR A 125 -19.93 4.33 -1.12
CA THR A 125 -20.73 5.45 -0.60
C THR A 125 -19.83 6.61 -0.17
N ARG A 126 -18.77 6.33 0.60
CA ARG A 126 -17.79 7.34 1.02
C ARG A 126 -17.07 7.96 -0.17
N ARG A 127 -16.65 7.14 -1.14
CA ARG A 127 -16.00 7.63 -2.36
C ARG A 127 -16.91 8.61 -3.12
N LYS A 128 -18.20 8.27 -3.27
CA LYS A 128 -19.18 9.13 -3.92
C LYS A 128 -19.38 10.45 -3.16
N GLN A 129 -19.51 10.39 -1.83
CA GLN A 129 -19.63 11.58 -0.98
C GLN A 129 -18.43 12.52 -1.13
N CYS A 130 -17.20 11.97 -1.19
CA CYS A 130 -16.00 12.77 -1.43
C CYS A 130 -15.98 13.43 -2.81
N GLN A 131 -16.48 12.75 -3.84
CA GLN A 131 -16.60 13.30 -5.20
C GLN A 131 -17.64 14.43 -5.24
N GLU A 132 -18.80 14.23 -4.61
CA GLU A 132 -19.85 15.25 -4.50
C GLU A 132 -19.35 16.50 -3.76
N ALA A 133 -18.65 16.32 -2.64
CA ALA A 133 -18.05 17.43 -1.91
C ALA A 133 -17.03 18.21 -2.77
N ALA A 134 -16.15 17.52 -3.49
CA ALA A 134 -15.21 18.17 -4.40
C ALA A 134 -15.93 18.97 -5.50
N LEU A 135 -17.03 18.44 -6.05
CA LEU A 135 -17.85 19.13 -7.05
C LEU A 135 -18.51 20.40 -6.49
N ILE A 136 -19.05 20.35 -5.27
CA ILE A 136 -19.65 21.51 -4.58
C ILE A 136 -18.61 22.63 -4.42
N MET A 137 -17.39 22.27 -4.01
CA MET A 137 -16.24 23.19 -3.88
C MET A 137 -15.60 23.58 -5.22
N LYS A 138 -16.12 23.06 -6.35
CA LYS A 138 -15.56 23.27 -7.71
C LYS A 138 -14.09 22.90 -7.83
N LYS A 139 -13.68 21.81 -7.15
CA LYS A 139 -12.32 21.25 -7.20
C LYS A 139 -12.30 19.94 -7.99
N VAL A 140 -11.15 19.61 -8.57
CA VAL A 140 -10.94 18.31 -9.24
C VAL A 140 -10.93 17.18 -8.22
N SER A 141 -10.31 17.40 -7.06
CA SER A 141 -10.37 16.47 -5.93
C SER A 141 -10.24 17.21 -4.61
N LEU A 142 -10.60 16.52 -3.51
CA LEU A 142 -10.47 17.06 -2.15
C LEU A 142 -9.03 17.43 -1.75
N ARG A 143 -8.03 16.99 -2.52
CA ARG A 143 -6.65 17.43 -2.30
C ARG A 143 -6.42 18.92 -2.59
N ASP A 144 -7.27 19.53 -3.41
CA ASP A 144 -7.22 20.98 -3.69
C ASP A 144 -8.14 21.80 -2.78
N ALA A 145 -8.78 21.15 -1.80
CA ALA A 145 -9.60 21.82 -0.82
C ALA A 145 -8.72 22.54 0.20
N THR A 146 -9.20 23.69 0.64
CA THR A 146 -8.59 24.60 1.60
C THR A 146 -9.58 24.88 2.73
N LEU A 147 -9.11 25.51 3.82
CA LEU A 147 -10.01 25.87 4.92
C LEU A 147 -11.10 26.88 4.50
N GLU A 148 -10.82 27.74 3.52
CA GLU A 148 -11.81 28.69 3.00
C GLU A 148 -12.99 27.99 2.33
N ASP A 149 -12.76 26.82 1.73
CA ASP A 149 -13.80 26.04 1.05
C ASP A 149 -14.85 25.45 2.02
N VAL A 150 -14.62 25.52 3.35
CA VAL A 150 -15.49 24.94 4.40
C VAL A 150 -15.93 25.93 5.48
N GLN A 151 -15.53 27.20 5.40
CA GLN A 151 -15.81 28.19 6.45
C GLN A 151 -17.24 28.76 6.43
N ASP A 152 -17.98 28.58 5.32
CA ASP A 152 -19.30 29.19 5.10
C ASP A 152 -20.42 28.16 4.78
N VAL A 153 -20.30 26.91 5.25
CA VAL A 153 -21.33 25.85 5.05
C VAL A 153 -22.38 25.87 6.16
#